data_AF-A0A0V1AMN5-F1
#
_entry.id   AF-A0A0V1AMN5-F1
#
_cell.length_a   1.000
_cell.length_b   1.000
_cell.length_c   1.000
_cell.angle_alpha   90.00
_cell.angle_beta   90.00
_cell.angle_gamma   90.00
#
_symmetry.space_group_name_H-M   'P 1'
#
loop_
_entity.id
_entity.type
_entity.pdbx_description
1 polymer ?
#
loop_
_entity_poly.entity_id
_entity_poly.type
_entity_poly.pdbx_seq_one_letter_code
_entity_poly.pdbx_strand_id
1 'polypeptide(L)'
;MGLFQFRVMPFGLCNAPATFQRLMENALRGLTFKGCLVYLDDIIVYGRTEEEHLERLEGVLSRLQSVGLKIKPEKCQLMRQSVRYLGHIVTQHVTTDDIE
;
A
#
# COMPACT_ATOMS: atom_id res chain seq x y z
N MET A 1 -19.13 -35.22 -9.23
CA MET A 1 -18.02 -34.25 -9.01
C MET A 1 -18.53 -32.87 -9.40
N GLY A 2 -18.28 -31.86 -8.56
CA GLY A 2 -18.85 -30.51 -8.70
C GLY A 2 -17.83 -29.48 -9.20
N LEU A 3 -18.35 -28.43 -9.84
CA LEU A 3 -17.58 -27.24 -10.23
C LEU A 3 -17.45 -26.31 -9.01
N PHE A 4 -16.23 -25.95 -8.65
CA PHE A 4 -15.96 -24.96 -7.60
C PHE A 4 -15.52 -23.64 -8.24
N GLN A 5 -15.96 -22.52 -7.65
CA GLN A 5 -15.58 -21.17 -8.07
C GLN A 5 -14.99 -20.40 -6.89
N PHE A 6 -14.04 -19.51 -7.19
CA PHE A 6 -13.43 -18.65 -6.19
C PHE A 6 -14.39 -17.52 -5.78
N ARG A 7 -14.40 -17.19 -4.47
CA ARG A 7 -15.18 -16.06 -3.91
C ARG A 7 -14.36 -14.77 -3.79
N VAL A 8 -13.05 -14.90 -3.87
CA VAL A 8 -12.08 -13.79 -3.87
C VAL A 8 -11.21 -13.92 -5.10
N MET A 9 -10.51 -12.86 -5.47
CA MET A 9 -9.60 -12.86 -6.61
C MET A 9 -8.48 -13.91 -6.40
N PRO A 10 -8.41 -14.98 -7.23
CA PRO A 10 -7.32 -15.95 -7.16
C PRO A 10 -6.03 -15.39 -7.77
N PHE A 11 -4.90 -15.90 -7.32
CA PHE A 11 -3.61 -15.66 -7.96
C PHE A 11 -3.56 -16.29 -9.36
N GLY A 12 -2.75 -15.72 -10.25
CA GLY A 12 -2.55 -16.23 -11.62
C GLY A 12 -3.53 -15.70 -12.67
N LEU A 13 -4.49 -14.85 -12.29
CA LEU A 13 -5.31 -14.12 -13.26
C LEU A 13 -4.51 -12.96 -13.88
N CYS A 14 -4.45 -12.89 -15.21
CA CYS A 14 -3.71 -11.83 -15.91
C CYS A 14 -4.14 -10.40 -15.51
N ASN A 15 -5.42 -10.21 -15.19
CA ASN A 15 -5.99 -8.89 -14.86
C ASN A 15 -6.15 -8.67 -13.35
N ALA A 16 -5.75 -9.62 -12.50
CA ALA A 16 -5.83 -9.45 -11.05
C ALA A 16 -5.06 -8.21 -10.56
N PRO A 17 -3.79 -7.98 -10.96
CA PRO A 17 -3.02 -6.82 -10.51
C PRO A 17 -3.70 -5.49 -10.85
N ALA A 18 -4.15 -5.33 -12.10
CA ALA A 18 -4.82 -4.12 -12.55
C ALA A 18 -6.15 -3.87 -11.81
N THR A 19 -6.90 -4.93 -11.53
CA THR A 19 -8.16 -4.83 -10.78
C THR A 19 -7.91 -4.44 -9.32
N PHE A 20 -6.89 -5.03 -8.70
CA PHE A 20 -6.52 -4.73 -7.32
C PHE A 20 -5.97 -3.30 -7.18
N GLN A 21 -5.13 -2.85 -8.12
CA GLN A 21 -4.67 -1.47 -8.17
C GLN A 21 -5.84 -0.48 -8.23
N ARG A 22 -6.83 -0.70 -9.11
CA ARG A 22 -8.02 0.15 -9.19
C ARG A 22 -8.82 0.17 -7.89
N LEU A 23 -8.90 -0.96 -7.19
CA LEU A 23 -9.55 -1.02 -5.88
C LEU A 23 -8.79 -0.14 -4.87
N MET A 24 -7.47 -0.25 -4.83
CA MET A 24 -6.61 0.51 -3.91
C MET A 24 -6.64 2.03 -4.19
N GLU A 25 -6.57 2.42 -5.47
CA GLU A 25 -6.71 3.81 -5.91
C GLU A 25 -8.08 4.40 -5.53
N ASN A 26 -9.15 3.61 -5.60
CA ASN A 26 -10.48 4.04 -5.18
C ASN A 26 -10.62 4.11 -3.65
N ALA A 27 -10.06 3.15 -2.92
CA ALA A 27 -10.09 3.13 -1.45
C ALA A 27 -9.35 4.33 -0.85
N LEU A 28 -8.21 4.70 -1.44
CA LEU A 28 -7.34 5.78 -0.98
C LEU A 28 -7.53 7.08 -1.77
N ARG A 29 -8.61 7.17 -2.56
CA ARG A 29 -8.91 8.35 -3.37
C ARG A 29 -8.93 9.61 -2.49
N GLY A 30 -8.13 10.60 -2.90
CA GLY A 30 -8.00 11.88 -2.21
C GLY A 30 -6.88 11.93 -1.16
N LEU A 31 -6.32 10.80 -0.75
CA LEU A 31 -5.10 10.70 0.06
C LEU A 31 -3.86 10.44 -0.81
N THR A 32 -4.05 9.74 -1.94
CA THR A 32 -3.00 9.51 -2.93
C THR A 32 -2.40 10.83 -3.41
N PHE A 33 -1.06 10.89 -3.50
CA PHE A 33 -0.25 12.07 -3.85
C PHE A 33 -0.23 13.23 -2.84
N LYS A 34 -1.07 13.20 -1.79
CA LYS A 34 -1.06 14.20 -0.72
C LYS A 34 -0.32 13.75 0.54
N GLY A 35 -0.30 12.45 0.77
CA GLY A 35 0.32 11.86 1.97
C GLY A 35 0.63 10.38 1.87
N CYS A 36 0.17 9.72 0.79
CA CYS A 36 0.52 8.35 0.50
C CYS A 36 0.69 8.13 -1.00
N LEU A 37 1.50 7.14 -1.36
CA LEU A 37 1.56 6.56 -2.70
C LEU A 37 1.19 5.09 -2.60
N VAL A 38 0.60 4.59 -3.68
CA VAL A 38 0.03 3.25 -3.75
C VAL A 38 0.54 2.60 -5.03
N TYR A 39 1.02 1.36 -4.91
CA TYR A 39 1.40 0.55 -6.05
C TYR A 39 1.01 -0.91 -5.77
N LEU A 40 0.07 -1.45 -6.53
CA LEU A 40 -0.49 -2.79 -6.31
C LEU A 40 -0.85 -3.03 -4.84
N ASP A 41 -0.09 -3.88 -4.15
CA ASP A 41 -0.31 -4.31 -2.76
C ASP A 41 0.44 -3.44 -1.74
N ASP A 42 1.37 -2.60 -2.20
CA ASP A 42 2.23 -1.79 -1.33
C ASP A 42 1.72 -0.34 -1.23
N ILE A 43 1.71 0.16 0.00
CA ILE A 43 1.35 1.55 0.32
C ILE A 43 2.51 2.17 1.08
N ILE A 44 2.97 3.32 0.61
CA ILE A 44 3.95 4.15 1.31
C ILE A 44 3.28 5.42 1.81
N VAL A 45 3.45 5.73 3.08
CA VAL A 45 2.93 6.95 3.72
C VAL A 45 4.12 7.84 4.07
N TYR A 46 4.05 9.13 3.74
CA TYR A 46 5.16 10.07 3.97
C TYR A 46 4.67 11.39 4.59
N GLY A 47 5.53 11.98 5.42
CA GLY A 47 5.27 13.21 6.16
C GLY A 47 6.55 13.99 6.41
N ARG A 48 6.44 15.32 6.53
CA ARG A 48 7.56 16.20 6.89
C ARG A 48 7.81 16.21 8.39
N THR A 49 6.75 16.07 9.19
CA THR A 49 6.83 15.91 10.64
C THR A 49 6.23 14.59 11.06
N GLU A 50 6.54 14.16 12.29
CA GLU A 50 6.00 12.92 12.87
C GLU A 50 4.48 13.01 13.04
N GLU A 51 3.97 14.18 13.46
CA GLU A 51 2.54 14.41 13.64
C GLU A 51 1.79 14.34 12.30
N GLU A 52 2.33 14.97 11.25
CA GLU A 52 1.74 14.92 9.90
C GLU A 52 1.78 13.49 9.34
N HIS A 53 2.84 12.73 9.62
CA HIS A 53 2.94 11.33 9.23
C HIS A 53 1.90 10.46 9.94
N LEU A 54 1.73 10.66 11.25
CA LEU A 54 0.73 9.95 12.07
C LEU A 54 -0.70 10.21 11.61
N GLU A 55 -1.05 11.48 11.38
CA GLU A 55 -2.38 11.86 10.87
C GLU A 55 -2.69 11.19 9.52
N ARG A 56 -1.70 11.19 8.61
CA ARG A 56 -1.83 10.53 7.31
C ARG A 56 -1.95 9.02 7.44
N LEU A 57 -1.14 8.41 8.30
CA LEU A 57 -1.17 6.98 8.55
C LEU A 57 -2.54 6.56 9.10
N GLU A 58 -3.07 7.29 10.07
CA GLU A 58 -4.42 7.05 10.61
C GLU A 58 -5.49 7.15 9.51
N GLY A 59 -5.43 8.18 8.67
CA GLY A 59 -6.35 8.34 7.54
C GLY A 59 -6.29 7.16 6.56
N VAL A 60 -5.10 6.68 6.23
CA VAL A 60 -4.90 5.51 5.36
C VAL A 60 -5.47 4.24 6.01
N LEU A 61 -5.13 3.98 7.28
CA LEU A 61 -5.61 2.80 8.01
C LEU A 61 -7.14 2.79 8.14
N SER A 62 -7.74 3.93 8.44
CA SER A 62 -9.20 4.10 8.53
C SER A 62 -9.87 3.82 7.19
N ARG A 63 -9.31 4.31 6.08
CA ARG A 63 -9.82 4.04 4.73
C ARG A 63 -9.74 2.56 4.37
N LEU A 64 -8.60 1.92 4.62
CA LEU A 64 -8.42 0.48 4.37
C LEU A 64 -9.42 -0.35 5.17
N GLN A 65 -9.65 0.01 6.44
CA GLN A 65 -10.65 -0.63 7.28
C GLN A 65 -12.07 -0.45 6.72
N SER A 66 -12.41 0.75 6.23
CA SER A 66 -13.74 1.04 5.67
C SER A 66 -14.09 0.22 4.42
N VAL A 67 -13.08 -0.15 3.62
CA VAL A 67 -13.25 -1.01 2.44
C VAL A 67 -13.05 -2.51 2.75
N GLY A 68 -12.84 -2.87 4.02
CA GLY A 68 -12.66 -4.25 4.46
C GLY A 68 -11.31 -4.87 4.07
N LEU A 69 -10.32 -4.06 3.70
CA LEU A 69 -8.97 -4.53 3.43
C LEU A 69 -8.24 -4.82 4.74
N LYS A 70 -7.44 -5.88 4.72
CA LYS A 70 -6.62 -6.30 5.87
C LYS A 70 -5.16 -6.11 5.53
N ILE A 71 -4.44 -5.52 6.48
CA ILE A 71 -3.00 -5.32 6.40
C ILE A 71 -2.33 -6.47 7.15
N LYS A 72 -1.16 -6.90 6.69
CA LYS A 72 -0.32 -7.88 7.39
C LYS A 72 0.69 -7.14 8.28
N PRO A 73 0.51 -7.11 9.61
CA PRO A 73 1.37 -6.33 10.51
C PRO A 73 2.84 -6.72 10.43
N GLU A 74 3.13 -8.00 10.20
CA GLU A 74 4.49 -8.56 10.06
C GLU A 74 5.26 -7.94 8.88
N LYS A 75 4.55 -7.44 7.86
CA LYS A 75 5.16 -6.79 6.69
C LYS A 75 5.18 -5.26 6.80
N CYS A 76 4.57 -4.69 7.84
CA CYS A 76 4.50 -3.24 8.00
C CYS A 76 5.80 -2.68 8.58
N GLN A 77 6.39 -1.72 7.86
CA GLN A 77 7.51 -0.92 8.34
C GLN A 77 6.97 0.47 8.75
N LEU A 78 6.69 0.66 10.03
CA LEU A 78 6.11 1.91 10.56
C LEU A 78 7.20 2.82 11.14
N MET A 79 7.03 4.15 10.99
CA MET A 79 7.90 5.19 11.57
C MET A 79 9.40 4.99 11.29
N ARG A 80 9.73 4.58 10.07
CA ARG A 80 11.12 4.44 9.63
C ARG A 80 11.54 5.64 8.81
N GLN A 81 12.78 6.09 9.00
CA GLN A 81 13.41 7.12 8.16
C GLN A 81 13.81 6.58 6.77
N SER A 82 13.91 5.26 6.65
CA SER A 82 14.13 4.56 5.39
C SER A 82 13.24 3.33 5.29
N VAL A 83 12.64 3.11 4.12
CA VAL A 83 11.78 1.94 3.85
C VAL A 83 12.12 1.34 2.50
N ARG A 84 12.04 0.02 2.40
CA ARG A 84 12.16 -0.69 1.12
C ARG A 84 10.81 -0.63 0.41
N TYR A 85 10.79 -0.08 -0.80
CA TYR A 85 9.59 0.08 -1.62
C TYR A 85 9.92 -0.23 -3.08
N LEU A 86 9.23 -1.21 -3.67
CA LEU A 86 9.40 -1.65 -5.07
C LEU A 86 10.84 -1.98 -5.48
N GLY A 87 11.66 -2.49 -4.56
CA GLY A 87 13.07 -2.79 -4.84
C GLY A 87 14.01 -1.59 -4.73
N HIS A 88 13.55 -0.49 -4.14
CA HIS A 88 14.38 0.67 -3.85
C HIS A 88 14.31 1.01 -2.36
N ILE A 89 15.40 1.57 -1.82
CA ILE A 89 15.41 2.16 -0.48
C ILE A 89 15.00 3.62 -0.62
N VAL A 90 13.81 3.93 -0.13
CA VAL A 90 13.31 5.31 -0.05
C VAL A 90 13.81 5.90 1.26
N THR A 91 14.68 6.91 1.16
CA THR A 91 15.16 7.70 2.31
C THR A 91 14.67 9.13 2.22
N GLN A 92 14.94 9.92 3.27
CA GLN A 92 14.52 11.33 3.36
C GLN A 92 15.04 12.23 2.21
N HIS A 93 16.14 11.85 1.54
CA HIS A 93 16.79 12.67 0.51
C HIS A 93 17.04 11.95 -0.82
N VAL A 94 17.11 10.62 -0.84
CA VAL A 94 17.54 9.87 -2.04
C VAL A 94 16.77 8.55 -2.14
N THR A 95 16.40 8.18 -3.36
CA THR A 95 16.00 6.81 -3.69
C THR A 95 17.29 6.09 -4.08
N THR A 96 17.74 5.16 -3.25
CA THR A 96 18.89 4.31 -3.61
C THR A 96 18.34 3.03 -4.23
N ASP A 97 18.76 2.71 -5.45
CA ASP A 97 18.46 1.43 -6.06
C ASP A 97 19.09 0.32 -5.21
N ASP A 98 18.31 -0.65 -4.77
CA ASP A 98 18.89 -1.89 -4.27
C ASP A 98 19.50 -2.61 -5.48
N ILE A 99 20.80 -2.40 -5.72
CA ILE A 99 21.60 -3.21 -6.62
C ILE A 99 21.80 -4.55 -5.91
N GLU A 100 20.99 -5.55 -6.25
CA GLU A 100 21.29 -6.97 -6.08
C GLU A 100 21.45 -7.63 -7.45
#